data_AF-A0A1G9PCP2-F1
#
_entry.id   AF-A0A1G9PCP2-F1
#
_cell.length_a   1.000
_cell.length_b   1.000
_cell.length_c   1.000
_cell.angle_alpha   90.00
_cell.angle_beta   90.00
_cell.angle_gamma   90.00
#
_symmetry.space_group_name_H-M   'P 1'
#
loop_
_entity.id
_entity.type
_entity.pdbx_description
1 polymer ?
#
loop_
_entity_poly.entity_id
_entity_poly.type
_entity_poly.pdbx_seq_one_letter_code
_entity_poly.pdbx_strand_id
1 'polypeptide(L)'
;MQRTTGITCTTTDRLRIEPRHWYAWQMLPGYREECSQPYYSPIYVTRVIPRKTGQSILSLEFFNVLYLDGAQDFNLNIRLLRRYRNYLVADLLYPEESLQQVAIISRIKFGWLNQHCRHILEQYPPALLDQDAQENASTYLDAAFPYVKQQAALPI
;
A
#
# COMPACT_ATOMS: atom_id res chain seq x y z
N MET A 1 32.16 -12.11 33.48
CA MET A 1 32.24 -10.93 32.59
C MET A 1 32.08 -11.40 31.15
N GLN A 2 30.86 -11.37 30.60
CA GLN A 2 30.61 -11.67 29.19
C GLN A 2 30.16 -10.38 28.51
N ARG A 3 30.86 -10.01 27.44
CA ARG A 3 30.63 -8.81 26.65
C ARG A 3 29.39 -9.01 25.80
N THR A 4 28.33 -8.25 26.08
CA THR A 4 27.17 -8.12 25.20
C THR A 4 27.61 -7.32 23.98
N THR A 5 27.84 -8.00 22.87
CA THR A 5 28.03 -7.40 21.55
C THR A 5 26.78 -6.61 21.20
N GLY A 6 26.90 -5.28 21.19
CA GLY A 6 25.85 -4.38 20.73
C GLY A 6 25.49 -4.70 19.29
N ILE A 7 24.21 -4.93 19.04
CA ILE A 7 23.65 -4.95 17.69
C ILE A 7 23.69 -3.50 17.22
N THR A 8 24.72 -3.15 16.44
CA THR A 8 24.76 -1.90 15.69
C THR A 8 23.78 -2.02 14.54
N CYS A 9 22.56 -1.48 14.73
CA CYS A 9 21.65 -1.17 13.63
C CYS A 9 22.27 -0.06 12.77
N THR A 10 23.01 -0.46 11.74
CA THR A 10 23.57 0.45 10.75
C THR A 10 22.44 0.97 9.83
N THR A 11 22.37 2.31 9.73
CA THR A 11 21.60 3.14 8.78
C THR A 11 20.17 2.70 8.49
N THR A 12 19.25 3.25 9.27
CA THR A 12 17.79 3.08 9.22
C THR A 12 17.17 3.48 7.87
N ASP A 13 17.14 2.57 6.91
CA ASP A 13 16.35 2.76 5.68
C ASP A 13 14.86 2.75 6.05
N ARG A 14 14.25 3.94 6.03
CA ARG A 14 12.82 4.13 6.32
C ARG A 14 12.05 3.96 5.02
N LEU A 15 10.89 3.32 5.08
CA LEU A 15 10.04 3.09 3.91
C LEU A 15 9.80 4.40 3.13
N ARG A 16 10.05 4.32 1.83
CA ARG A 16 9.65 5.32 0.83
C ARG A 16 8.60 4.69 -0.08
N ILE A 17 7.57 5.47 -0.38
CA ILE A 17 6.61 5.11 -1.42
C ILE A 17 7.23 5.51 -2.75
N GLU A 18 7.28 4.56 -3.67
CA GLU A 18 7.84 4.71 -4.99
C GLU A 18 6.74 4.44 -6.03
N PRO A 19 6.74 5.17 -7.15
CA PRO A 19 5.83 4.85 -8.24
C PRO A 19 6.15 3.46 -8.81
N ARG A 20 5.17 2.87 -9.47
CA ARG A 20 5.22 1.56 -10.13
C ARG A 20 5.49 0.39 -9.19
N HIS A 21 4.96 0.48 -7.96
CA HIS A 21 5.13 -0.52 -6.93
C HIS A 21 3.80 -0.84 -6.24
N TRP A 22 3.65 -2.11 -5.86
CA TRP A 22 2.56 -2.59 -5.02
C TRP A 22 2.84 -2.34 -3.54
N TYR A 23 1.81 -1.90 -2.82
CA TYR A 23 1.83 -1.71 -1.38
C TYR A 23 0.60 -2.32 -0.73
N ALA A 24 0.75 -2.74 0.52
CA ALA A 24 -0.36 -3.06 1.40
C ALA A 24 -0.94 -1.75 1.95
N TRP A 25 -2.22 -1.52 1.71
CA TRP A 25 -2.98 -0.39 2.24
C TRP A 25 -3.96 -0.87 3.31
N GLN A 26 -3.82 -0.30 4.51
CA GLN A 26 -4.79 -0.44 5.59
C GLN A 26 -5.33 0.93 5.96
N MET A 27 -6.65 1.09 6.02
CA MET A 27 -7.33 2.34 6.35
C MET A 27 -8.15 2.21 7.63
N LEU A 28 -8.05 3.24 8.49
CA LEU A 28 -8.65 3.27 9.84
C LEU A 28 -9.32 4.63 10.11
N PRO A 29 -10.61 4.67 10.49
CA PRO A 29 -11.57 3.58 10.31
C PRO A 29 -11.71 3.21 8.82
N GLY A 30 -12.31 2.06 8.53
CA GLY A 30 -12.72 1.72 7.17
C GLY A 30 -13.81 2.67 6.64
N TYR A 31 -14.56 2.22 5.63
CA TYR A 31 -15.67 3.01 5.08
C TYR A 31 -16.79 3.20 6.12
N ARG A 32 -17.59 4.26 5.96
CA ARG A 32 -18.59 4.69 6.95
C ARG A 32 -19.62 3.62 7.30
N GLU A 33 -19.96 2.74 6.37
CA GLU A 33 -20.90 1.64 6.63
C GLU A 33 -20.27 0.56 7.52
N GLU A 34 -18.93 0.48 7.51
CA GLU A 34 -18.12 -0.51 8.21
C GLU A 34 -17.27 0.15 9.31
N CYS A 35 -17.71 1.25 9.93
CA CYS A 35 -16.93 2.07 10.89
C CYS A 35 -16.19 1.31 12.01
N SER A 36 -16.53 0.04 12.26
CA SER A 36 -15.88 -0.82 13.24
C SER A 36 -14.73 -1.68 12.70
N GLN A 37 -14.54 -1.77 11.38
CA GLN A 37 -13.54 -2.62 10.75
C GLN A 37 -12.54 -1.81 9.91
N PRO A 38 -11.24 -2.15 9.96
CA PRO A 38 -10.27 -1.59 9.04
C PRO A 38 -10.56 -2.06 7.61
N TYR A 39 -10.34 -1.18 6.65
CA TYR A 39 -10.34 -1.57 5.24
C TYR A 39 -8.93 -2.00 4.81
N TYR A 40 -8.85 -3.07 4.04
CA TYR A 40 -7.58 -3.63 3.54
C TYR A 40 -7.63 -3.78 2.03
N SER A 41 -6.60 -3.30 1.34
CA SER A 41 -6.45 -3.55 -0.08
C SER A 41 -5.00 -3.47 -0.55
N PRO A 42 -4.58 -4.28 -1.53
CA PRO A 42 -3.39 -3.98 -2.31
C PRO A 42 -3.61 -2.71 -3.14
N ILE A 43 -2.64 -1.80 -3.12
CA ILE A 43 -2.62 -0.64 -4.01
C ILE A 43 -1.41 -0.68 -4.91
N TYR A 44 -1.58 -0.26 -6.17
CA TYR A 44 -0.47 -0.04 -7.08
C TYR A 44 -0.27 1.45 -7.27
N VAL A 45 0.83 1.97 -6.74
CA VAL A 45 1.11 3.41 -6.80
C VAL A 45 1.63 3.75 -8.18
N THR A 46 0.97 4.68 -8.87
CA THR A 46 1.38 5.15 -10.21
C THR A 46 2.24 6.41 -10.10
N ARG A 47 1.94 7.29 -9.15
CA ARG A 47 2.64 8.57 -8.98
C ARG A 47 2.75 8.99 -7.53
N VAL A 48 3.87 9.64 -7.20
CA VAL A 48 4.13 10.24 -5.89
C VAL A 48 4.62 11.67 -6.10
N ILE A 49 3.89 12.66 -5.61
CA ILE A 49 4.21 14.08 -5.77
C ILE A 49 4.34 14.75 -4.39
N PRO A 50 5.55 15.12 -3.95
CA PRO A 50 5.71 15.92 -2.75
C PRO A 50 5.09 17.31 -2.91
N ARG A 51 4.11 17.64 -2.06
CA ARG A 51 3.53 18.98 -2.00
C ARG A 51 4.49 19.81 -1.14
N LYS A 52 5.22 20.76 -1.73
CA LYS A 52 6.26 21.60 -1.09
C LYS A 52 5.67 22.60 -0.07
N THR A 53 4.84 22.13 0.86
CA THR A 53 4.08 22.93 1.83
C THR A 53 4.76 23.04 3.20
N GLY A 54 5.86 22.32 3.42
CA GLY A 54 6.51 22.20 4.73
C GLY A 54 5.77 21.26 5.70
N GLN A 55 4.61 20.71 5.32
CA GLN A 55 3.75 19.91 6.20
C GLN A 55 3.87 18.39 5.95
N SER A 56 4.91 17.95 5.23
CA SER A 56 5.13 16.53 4.88
C SER A 56 3.96 15.88 4.11
N ILE A 57 3.34 16.62 3.18
CA ILE A 57 2.21 16.15 2.38
C ILE A 57 2.71 15.55 1.06
N LEU A 58 2.16 14.40 0.68
CA LEU A 58 2.34 13.76 -0.62
C LEU A 58 0.98 13.66 -1.34
N SER A 59 0.95 13.98 -2.64
CA SER A 59 -0.11 13.50 -3.53
C SER A 59 0.28 12.08 -3.96
N LEU A 60 -0.63 11.13 -3.80
CA LEU A 60 -0.51 9.78 -4.31
C LEU A 60 -1.55 9.56 -5.40
N GLU A 61 -1.10 9.08 -6.55
CA GLU A 61 -1.97 8.47 -7.57
C GLU A 61 -1.77 6.96 -7.49
N PHE A 62 -2.85 6.18 -7.42
CA PHE A 62 -2.77 4.73 -7.27
C PHE A 62 -4.05 4.01 -7.70
N PHE A 63 -3.89 2.76 -8.13
CA PHE A 63 -5.01 1.83 -8.31
C PHE A 63 -5.30 1.08 -7.01
N ASN A 64 -6.58 0.99 -6.63
CA ASN A 64 -7.04 0.20 -5.49
C ASN A 64 -7.87 -1.00 -5.97
N VAL A 65 -7.33 -2.22 -5.86
CA VAL A 65 -7.93 -3.40 -6.53
C VAL A 65 -9.16 -3.97 -5.84
N LEU A 66 -9.37 -3.67 -4.55
CA LEU A 66 -10.54 -4.13 -3.77
C LEU A 66 -11.53 -3.00 -3.49
N TYR A 67 -11.52 -1.93 -4.29
CA TYR A 67 -12.57 -0.95 -4.18
C TYR A 67 -13.88 -1.53 -4.75
N LEU A 68 -15.01 -1.31 -4.08
CA LEU A 68 -16.29 -2.00 -4.33
C LEU A 68 -16.80 -1.85 -5.77
N ASP A 69 -16.43 -0.77 -6.45
CA ASP A 69 -16.78 -0.49 -7.85
C ASP A 69 -15.73 -1.01 -8.85
N GLY A 70 -14.85 -1.92 -8.42
CA GLY A 70 -13.69 -2.38 -9.17
C GLY A 70 -12.47 -1.49 -8.98
N ALA A 71 -11.38 -1.83 -9.68
CA ALA A 71 -10.15 -1.05 -9.58
C ALA A 71 -10.35 0.37 -10.12
N GLN A 72 -10.22 1.35 -9.23
CA GLN A 72 -10.31 2.78 -9.58
C GLN A 72 -8.95 3.46 -9.42
N ASP A 73 -8.73 4.48 -10.22
CA ASP A 73 -7.62 5.42 -10.06
C ASP A 73 -7.98 6.45 -8.98
N PHE A 74 -7.21 6.46 -7.91
CA PHE A 74 -7.35 7.38 -6.80
C PHE A 74 -6.26 8.44 -6.84
N ASN A 75 -6.64 9.71 -6.70
CA ASN A 75 -5.73 10.80 -6.37
C ASN A 75 -6.01 11.30 -4.96
N LEU A 76 -5.10 11.03 -4.03
CA LEU A 76 -5.28 11.35 -2.62
C LEU A 76 -4.06 12.09 -2.07
N ASN A 77 -4.33 13.18 -1.36
CA ASN A 77 -3.29 13.81 -0.54
C ASN A 77 -3.20 13.08 0.80
N ILE A 78 -1.98 12.74 1.20
CA ILE A 78 -1.68 12.16 2.51
C ILE A 78 -0.70 13.05 3.27
N ARG A 79 -0.88 13.17 4.59
CA ARG A 79 0.09 13.81 5.47
C ARG A 79 0.86 12.75 6.22
N LEU A 80 2.16 12.68 6.00
CA LEU A 80 2.99 11.69 6.67
C LEU A 80 3.18 12.02 8.15
N LEU A 81 2.73 11.12 9.02
CA LEU A 81 2.88 11.25 10.48
C LEU A 81 4.16 10.59 10.97
N ARG A 82 4.43 9.36 10.51
CA ARG A 82 5.56 8.54 10.93
C ARG A 82 6.06 7.68 9.78
N ARG A 83 7.37 7.44 9.72
CA ARG A 83 7.99 6.49 8.80
C ARG A 83 8.84 5.51 9.58
N TYR A 84 8.56 4.24 9.42
CA TYR A 84 9.31 3.12 9.97
C TYR A 84 10.02 2.38 8.84
N ARG A 85 10.78 1.35 9.17
CA ARG A 85 11.52 0.54 8.17
C ARG A 85 10.59 -0.13 7.16
N ASN A 86 9.48 -0.69 7.63
CA ASN A 86 8.61 -1.57 6.82
C ASN A 86 7.24 -0.97 6.51
N TYR A 87 6.87 0.11 7.18
CA TYR A 87 5.59 0.78 7.01
C TYR A 87 5.69 2.28 7.32
N LEU A 88 4.68 3.02 6.91
CA LEU A 88 4.47 4.40 7.30
C LEU A 88 3.03 4.61 7.72
N VAL A 89 2.81 5.68 8.47
CA VAL A 89 1.49 6.08 8.96
C VAL A 89 1.23 7.48 8.44
N ALA A 90 0.06 7.70 7.87
CA ALA A 90 -0.33 8.97 7.28
C ALA A 90 -1.80 9.31 7.52
N ASP A 91 -2.10 10.59 7.74
CA ASP A 91 -3.47 11.07 7.66
C ASP A 91 -3.90 11.12 6.19
N LEU A 92 -5.15 10.73 5.94
CA LEU A 92 -5.79 10.91 4.64
C LEU A 92 -6.45 12.29 4.61
N LEU A 93 -6.08 13.12 3.62
CA LEU A 93 -6.58 14.47 3.49
C LEU A 93 -7.68 14.52 2.41
N TYR A 94 -8.92 14.45 2.86
CA TYR A 94 -10.10 14.63 2.02
C TYR A 94 -10.50 16.11 1.94
N PRO A 95 -11.16 16.55 0.85
CA PRO A 95 -11.76 17.88 0.78
C PRO A 95 -12.82 18.12 1.87
N GLU A 96 -13.53 17.07 2.29
CA GLU A 96 -14.50 17.11 3.37
C GLU A 96 -13.81 16.83 4.71
N GLU A 97 -13.72 17.84 5.58
CA GLU A 97 -13.01 17.76 6.87
C GLU A 97 -13.62 16.78 7.89
N SER A 98 -14.80 16.22 7.61
CA SER A 98 -15.50 15.31 8.52
C SER A 98 -14.97 13.87 8.52
N LEU A 99 -14.09 13.52 7.58
CA LEU A 99 -13.50 12.18 7.45
C LEU A 99 -12.07 12.19 8.00
N GLN A 100 -11.93 11.79 9.27
CA GLN A 100 -10.63 11.56 9.88
C GLN A 100 -10.25 10.09 9.69
N GLN A 101 -9.51 9.79 8.63
CA GLN A 101 -8.96 8.47 8.38
C GLN A 101 -7.44 8.49 8.34
N VAL A 102 -6.85 7.40 8.79
CA VAL A 102 -5.42 7.15 8.79
C VAL A 102 -5.16 5.96 7.88
N ALA A 103 -4.11 6.06 7.06
CA ALA A 103 -3.57 4.92 6.35
C ALA A 103 -2.27 4.42 6.99
N ILE A 104 -2.16 3.10 7.08
CA ILE A 104 -0.92 2.37 7.30
C ILE A 104 -0.53 1.75 5.95
N ILE A 105 0.60 2.20 5.41
CA ILE A 105 1.10 1.75 4.11
C ILE A 105 2.37 0.96 4.34
N SER A 106 2.43 -0.28 3.86
CA SER A 106 3.56 -1.18 4.07
C SER A 106 3.97 -1.91 2.79
N ARG A 107 5.19 -2.46 2.77
CA ARG A 107 5.61 -3.33 1.66
C ARG A 107 4.66 -4.52 1.58
N ILE A 108 4.13 -4.80 0.39
CA ILE A 108 3.24 -5.93 0.19
C ILE A 108 4.00 -7.25 0.35
N LYS A 109 3.36 -8.24 0.99
CA LYS A 109 3.89 -9.59 1.19
C LYS A 109 2.76 -10.60 1.15
N PHE A 110 3.07 -11.85 0.80
CA PHE A 110 2.09 -12.95 0.83
C PHE A 110 1.49 -13.16 2.22
N GLY A 111 2.28 -13.03 3.29
CA GLY A 111 1.75 -13.12 4.65
C GLY A 111 0.66 -12.07 4.93
N TRP A 112 0.80 -10.86 4.39
CA TRP A 112 -0.21 -9.81 4.52
C TRP A 112 -1.45 -10.12 3.69
N LEU A 113 -1.28 -10.55 2.42
CA LEU A 113 -2.38 -10.96 1.54
C LEU A 113 -3.19 -12.10 2.16
N ASN A 114 -2.52 -13.13 2.69
CA ASN A 114 -3.19 -14.27 3.32
C ASN A 114 -3.96 -13.88 4.59
N GLN A 115 -3.46 -12.89 5.33
CA GLN A 115 -4.11 -12.42 6.57
C GLN A 115 -5.32 -11.51 6.30
N HIS A 116 -5.24 -10.64 5.28
CA HIS A 116 -6.19 -9.54 5.12
C HIS A 116 -6.99 -9.58 3.80
N CYS A 117 -6.47 -10.22 2.76
CA CYS A 117 -7.06 -10.27 1.42
C CYS A 117 -7.06 -11.70 0.87
N ARG A 118 -7.36 -12.69 1.73
CA ARG A 118 -7.27 -14.13 1.39
C ARG A 118 -8.08 -14.50 0.16
N HIS A 119 -9.23 -13.85 -0.05
CA HIS A 119 -10.08 -14.04 -1.21
C HIS A 119 -9.35 -13.79 -2.55
N ILE A 120 -8.35 -12.88 -2.59
CA ILE A 120 -7.51 -12.70 -3.80
C ILE A 120 -6.74 -13.98 -4.10
N LEU A 121 -6.13 -14.60 -3.08
CA LEU A 121 -5.36 -15.83 -3.24
C LEU A 121 -6.23 -17.02 -3.62
N GLU A 122 -7.49 -17.03 -3.18
CA GLU A 122 -8.45 -18.08 -3.53
C GLU A 122 -8.98 -17.91 -4.96
N GLN A 123 -9.22 -16.67 -5.39
CA GLN A 123 -9.67 -16.35 -6.74
C GLN A 123 -8.55 -16.52 -7.79
N TYR A 124 -7.32 -16.18 -7.42
CA TYR A 124 -6.13 -16.30 -8.26
C TYR A 124 -5.05 -17.13 -7.55
N PRO A 125 -5.18 -18.47 -7.49
CA PRO A 125 -4.22 -19.31 -6.76
C PRO A 125 -2.78 -19.15 -7.28
N PRO A 126 -1.79 -18.83 -6.42
CA PRO A 126 -0.40 -18.67 -6.84
C PRO A 126 0.19 -19.90 -7.55
N ALA A 127 -0.27 -21.10 -7.18
CA ALA A 127 0.16 -22.35 -7.79
C ALA A 127 -0.17 -22.48 -9.29
N LEU A 128 -1.06 -21.63 -9.81
CA LEU A 128 -1.41 -21.58 -11.24
C LEU A 128 -0.56 -20.56 -12.03
N LEU A 129 0.34 -19.85 -11.35
CA LEU A 129 1.20 -18.82 -11.94
C LEU A 129 2.65 -19.29 -12.03
N ASP A 130 3.48 -18.49 -12.71
CA ASP A 130 4.91 -18.74 -12.81
C ASP A 130 5.61 -18.75 -11.43
N GLN A 131 6.83 -19.29 -11.40
CA GLN A 131 7.58 -19.44 -10.15
C GLN A 131 7.86 -18.09 -9.46
N ASP A 132 8.14 -17.03 -10.24
CA ASP A 132 8.40 -15.71 -9.69
C ASP A 132 7.15 -15.14 -8.98
N ALA A 133 5.97 -15.37 -9.55
CA ALA A 133 4.69 -15.03 -8.95
C ALA A 133 4.31 -15.89 -7.74
N GLN A 134 5.01 -16.99 -7.46
CA GLN A 134 4.82 -17.78 -6.25
C GLN A 134 5.67 -17.27 -5.07
N GLU A 135 6.80 -16.62 -5.37
CA GLU A 135 7.76 -16.17 -4.36
C GLU A 135 7.64 -14.67 -4.06
N ASN A 136 7.13 -13.87 -5.00
CA ASN A 136 7.04 -12.41 -4.90
C ASN A 136 5.60 -11.90 -4.99
N ALA A 137 5.12 -11.26 -3.93
CA ALA A 137 3.75 -10.73 -3.87
C ALA A 137 3.47 -9.61 -4.90
N SER A 138 4.49 -8.84 -5.32
CA SER A 138 4.30 -7.83 -6.37
C SER A 138 4.14 -8.48 -7.74
N THR A 139 4.99 -9.45 -8.09
CA THR A 139 4.87 -10.21 -9.35
C THR A 139 3.55 -10.98 -9.41
N TYR A 140 3.16 -11.56 -8.28
CA TYR A 140 1.85 -12.18 -8.12
C TYR A 140 0.69 -11.23 -8.46
N LEU A 141 0.68 -10.03 -7.86
CA LEU A 141 -0.37 -9.05 -8.09
C LEU A 141 -0.36 -8.50 -9.51
N ASP A 142 0.80 -8.40 -10.16
CA ASP A 142 0.89 -8.07 -11.59
C ASP A 142 0.19 -9.11 -12.47
N ALA A 143 0.35 -10.40 -12.14
CA ALA A 143 -0.27 -11.50 -12.87
C ALA A 143 -1.77 -11.63 -12.55
N ALA A 144 -2.18 -11.40 -11.30
CA ALA A 144 -3.59 -11.43 -10.89
C ALA A 144 -4.40 -10.24 -11.43
N PHE A 145 -3.75 -9.07 -11.57
CA PHE A 145 -4.40 -7.83 -11.98
C PHE A 145 -3.65 -7.16 -13.16
N PRO A 146 -3.56 -7.80 -14.34
CA PRO A 146 -2.75 -7.32 -15.45
C PRO A 146 -3.23 -5.98 -16.03
N TYR A 147 -4.51 -5.67 -15.87
CA TYR A 147 -5.11 -4.40 -16.31
C TYR A 147 -4.52 -3.18 -15.56
N VAL A 148 -4.06 -3.35 -14.33
CA VAL A 148 -3.46 -2.26 -13.52
C VAL A 148 -2.20 -1.72 -14.19
N LYS A 149 -1.34 -2.62 -14.67
CA LYS A 149 -0.12 -2.22 -15.39
C LYS A 149 -0.41 -1.66 -16.76
N GLN A 150 -1.41 -2.18 -17.46
CA GLN A 150 -1.81 -1.67 -18.78
C GLN A 150 -2.32 -0.24 -18.69
N GLN A 151 -3.16 0.07 -17.70
CA GLN A 151 -3.66 1.42 -17.46
C GLN A 151 -2.55 2.36 -16.96
N ALA A 152 -1.65 1.89 -16.10
CA ALA A 152 -0.50 2.66 -15.63
C ALA A 152 0.56 2.94 -16.72
N ALA A 153 0.55 2.23 -17.85
CA ALA A 153 1.50 2.40 -18.95
C ALA A 153 1.06 3.44 -19.98
N LEU A 154 -0.17 3.96 -19.89
CA LEU A 154 -0.65 5.02 -20.77
C LEU A 154 0.02 6.35 -20.37
N PRO A 155 0.53 7.14 -21.34
CA PRO A 155 1.02 8.48 -21.05
C PRO A 155 -0.12 9.36 -20.54
N ILE A 156 0.14 10.07 -19.43
CA ILE A 156 -0.74 11.10 -18.86
C ILE A 156 -0.68 12.35 -19.72
#